data_AF-A0A8S1DFZ1-F1
#
_entry.id   AF-A0A8S1DFZ1-F1
#
_cell.length_a   1.000
_cell.length_b   1.000
_cell.length_c   1.000
_cell.angle_alpha   90.00
_cell.angle_beta   90.00
_cell.angle_gamma   90.00
#
_symmetry.space_group_name_H-M   'P 1'
#
loop_
_entity.id
_entity.type
_entity.pdbx_description
1 polymer ?
#
loop_
_entity_poly.entity_id
_entity_poly.type
_entity_poly.pdbx_seq_one_letter_code
_entity_poly.pdbx_strand_id
1 'polypeptide(L)'
;MQKLGTYYLDVALRGSRGISTSPIRMNGKSNSLFLKSTRRKKSSHEWLQRQLHDPYVKWARVEQYRCRSAFKLLEIDDKHKILSPGMNVVDCGAAPGSWTQVLVKRCNPAINDPSQPAGSIISLDIQDFLPVEGAHILAKSDITAKETQDAVLNLLQSTGVFSLDN
;
A
#
# COMPACT_ATOMS: atom_id res chain seq x y z
N MET A 1 26.99 -18.22 -13.63
CA MET A 1 25.82 -18.49 -12.76
C MET A 1 26.13 -17.95 -11.38
N GLN A 2 25.68 -16.73 -11.10
CA GLN A 2 25.88 -16.06 -9.82
C GLN A 2 24.56 -16.08 -9.04
N LYS A 3 24.60 -16.63 -7.83
CA LYS A 3 23.60 -16.42 -6.79
C LYS A 3 24.03 -15.19 -5.99
N LEU A 4 23.19 -14.15 -5.96
CA LEU A 4 23.22 -13.06 -4.98
C LEU A 4 21.75 -12.69 -4.75
N GLY A 5 21.15 -12.73 -3.56
CA GLY A 5 21.72 -12.60 -2.22
C GLY A 5 21.32 -11.25 -1.63
N THR A 6 20.09 -11.18 -1.11
CA THR A 6 19.63 -10.35 0.03
C THR A 6 19.90 -8.84 0.04
N TYR A 7 18.79 -8.09 0.07
CA TYR A 7 18.61 -6.69 0.46
C TYR A 7 19.48 -6.21 1.63
N TYR A 8 20.01 -4.99 1.50
CA TYR A 8 20.43 -4.15 2.62
C TYR A 8 19.97 -2.69 2.40
N LEU A 9 19.16 -2.22 3.35
CA LEU A 9 19.08 -0.81 3.75
C LEU A 9 20.30 -0.54 4.63
N ASP A 10 21.05 0.51 4.36
CA ASP A 10 21.89 1.13 5.39
C ASP A 10 22.03 2.63 5.08
N VAL A 11 21.35 3.45 5.88
CA VAL A 11 21.62 4.88 6.00
C VAL A 11 21.76 5.17 7.48
N ALA A 12 22.86 5.86 7.79
CA ALA A 12 23.19 6.56 9.03
C ALA A 12 23.84 5.74 10.14
N LEU A 13 25.18 5.70 10.17
CA LEU A 13 25.96 5.94 11.39
C LEU A 13 27.38 6.46 11.05
N ARG A 14 27.63 7.76 11.25
CA ARG A 14 28.96 8.34 11.51
C ARG A 14 28.94 8.92 12.92
N GLY A 15 29.91 8.57 13.77
CA GLY A 15 30.19 9.33 15.00
C GLY A 15 30.73 8.51 16.17
N SER A 16 32.05 8.45 16.28
CA SER A 16 32.88 7.78 17.29
C SER A 16 32.63 8.18 18.75
N ARG A 17 32.86 7.23 19.68
CA ARG A 17 33.68 7.37 20.92
C ARG A 17 33.69 6.03 21.70
N GLY A 18 34.88 5.55 22.07
CA GLY A 18 35.12 4.19 22.57
C GLY A 18 34.87 3.96 24.06
N ILE A 19 34.68 2.68 24.44
CA ILE A 19 34.67 2.18 25.82
C ILE A 19 35.31 0.76 25.86
N SER A 20 36.38 0.65 26.66
CA SER A 20 36.84 -0.47 27.52
C SER A 20 36.57 -1.94 27.13
N THR A 21 37.66 -2.69 26.95
CA THR A 21 37.70 -4.15 26.83
C THR A 21 37.67 -4.86 28.19
N SER A 22 36.56 -5.50 28.53
CA SER A 22 36.50 -6.58 29.54
C SER A 22 35.56 -7.68 29.05
N PRO A 23 35.93 -8.98 29.13
CA PRO A 23 35.06 -10.05 28.67
C PRO A 23 33.88 -10.23 29.63
N ILE A 24 32.69 -9.81 29.19
CA ILE A 24 31.44 -10.07 29.91
C ILE A 24 31.10 -11.56 29.76
N ARG A 25 31.16 -12.28 30.88
CA ARG A 25 30.71 -13.66 31.02
C ARG A 25 29.18 -13.71 30.86
N MET A 26 28.70 -14.03 29.67
CA MET A 26 27.26 -14.15 29.40
C MET A 26 26.71 -15.45 30.01
N ASN A 27 26.07 -15.36 31.17
CA ASN A 27 25.17 -16.39 31.66
C ASN A 27 23.90 -16.38 30.80
N GLY A 28 23.72 -17.45 30.02
CA GLY A 28 22.52 -17.66 29.21
C GLY A 28 21.27 -17.78 30.07
N LYS A 29 20.42 -16.75 30.03
CA LYS A 29 18.98 -16.87 30.26
C LYS A 29 18.28 -16.21 29.10
N SER A 30 17.89 -17.04 28.13
CA SER A 30 17.03 -16.65 27.03
C SER A 30 15.69 -16.20 27.64
N ASN A 31 15.42 -14.90 27.63
CA ASN A 31 14.08 -14.38 27.90
C ASN A 31 13.22 -14.70 26.69
N SER A 32 12.83 -15.98 26.58
CA SER A 32 11.68 -16.39 25.80
C SER A 32 10.49 -15.66 26.41
N LEU A 33 10.10 -14.55 25.79
CA LEU A 33 8.79 -13.96 26.00
C LEU A 33 7.80 -15.02 25.53
N PHE A 34 7.43 -15.88 26.47
CA PHE A 34 6.42 -16.90 26.31
C PHE A 34 5.12 -16.15 26.05
N LEU A 35 4.85 -15.86 24.78
CA LEU A 35 3.53 -15.51 24.31
C LEU A 35 2.63 -16.63 24.81
N LYS A 36 1.83 -16.34 25.85
CA LYS A 36 0.78 -17.25 26.33
C LYS A 36 -0.03 -17.63 25.10
N SER A 37 0.20 -18.84 24.61
CA SER A 37 -0.51 -19.42 23.49
C SER A 37 -1.96 -19.60 23.95
N THR A 38 -2.77 -18.58 23.74
CA THR A 38 -4.22 -18.73 23.80
C THR A 38 -4.55 -19.80 22.77
N ARG A 39 -5.16 -20.91 23.22
CA ARG A 39 -5.50 -22.06 22.39
C ARG A 39 -6.46 -21.57 21.29
N ARG A 40 -5.92 -21.18 20.13
CA ARG A 40 -6.70 -20.68 18.99
C ARG A 40 -7.59 -21.82 18.49
N LYS A 41 -8.87 -21.52 18.22
CA LYS A 41 -9.83 -22.49 17.66
C LYS A 41 -9.25 -23.09 16.37
N LYS A 42 -9.44 -24.38 16.13
CA LYS A 42 -8.90 -25.13 14.97
C LYS A 42 -9.16 -24.42 13.63
N SER A 43 -10.35 -23.85 13.46
CA SER A 43 -10.75 -23.06 12.28
C SER A 43 -9.92 -21.78 12.06
N SER A 44 -9.49 -21.11 13.13
CA SER A 44 -8.61 -19.92 13.06
C SER A 44 -7.20 -20.32 12.62
N HIS A 45 -6.72 -21.48 13.06
CA HIS A 45 -5.42 -22.01 12.65
C HIS A 45 -5.41 -22.37 11.15
N GLU A 46 -6.44 -23.07 10.68
CA GLU A 46 -6.58 -23.43 9.26
C GLU A 46 -6.74 -22.20 8.34
N TRP A 47 -7.48 -21.18 8.79
CA TRP A 47 -7.59 -19.90 8.04
C TRP A 47 -6.22 -19.22 7.91
N LEU A 48 -5.44 -19.17 8.98
CA LEU A 48 -4.11 -18.56 8.96
C LEU A 48 -3.15 -19.35 8.06
N GLN A 49 -3.18 -20.68 8.13
CA GLN A 49 -2.38 -21.55 7.26
C GLN A 49 -2.73 -21.35 5.78
N ARG A 50 -4.01 -21.16 5.45
CA ARG A 50 -4.43 -20.82 4.07
C ARG A 50 -3.92 -19.46 3.62
N GLN A 51 -3.99 -18.43 4.47
CA GLN A 51 -3.45 -17.10 4.14
C GLN A 51 -1.93 -17.13 3.93
N LEU A 52 -1.20 -17.89 4.76
CA LEU A 52 0.25 -18.02 4.65
C LEU A 52 0.71 -18.73 3.37
N HIS A 53 -0.09 -19.67 2.86
CA HIS A 53 0.21 -20.43 1.65
C HIS A 53 -0.41 -19.85 0.38
N ASP A 54 -1.07 -18.70 0.45
CA ASP A 54 -1.71 -18.08 -0.69
C ASP A 54 -0.65 -17.58 -1.72
N PRO A 55 -0.64 -18.10 -2.96
CA PRO A 55 0.33 -17.71 -3.98
C PRO A 55 0.25 -16.21 -4.31
N TYR A 56 -0.93 -15.59 -4.24
CA TYR A 56 -1.09 -14.17 -4.53
C TYR A 56 -0.45 -13.27 -3.47
N VAL A 57 -0.26 -13.76 -2.24
CA VAL A 57 0.52 -13.02 -1.23
C VAL A 57 2.00 -12.97 -1.62
N LYS A 58 2.53 -14.07 -2.18
CA LYS A 58 3.90 -14.12 -2.69
C LYS A 58 4.03 -13.24 -3.94
N TRP A 59 3.09 -13.35 -4.88
CA TRP A 59 3.11 -12.54 -6.09
C TRP A 59 2.96 -11.04 -5.80
N ALA A 60 2.13 -10.64 -4.84
CA ALA A 60 2.02 -9.22 -4.46
C ALA A 60 3.37 -8.67 -4.00
N ARG A 61 4.16 -9.44 -3.25
CA ARG A 61 5.50 -9.02 -2.83
C ARG A 61 6.47 -8.91 -4.00
N VAL A 62 6.43 -9.87 -4.94
CA VAL A 62 7.27 -9.87 -6.14
C VAL A 62 6.94 -8.67 -7.03
N GLU A 63 5.66 -8.42 -7.28
CA GLU A 63 5.14 -7.32 -8.10
C GLU A 63 5.08 -5.97 -7.34
N GLN A 64 5.56 -5.95 -6.09
CA GLN A 64 5.56 -4.78 -5.19
C GLN A 64 4.19 -4.13 -4.96
N TYR A 65 3.12 -4.91 -5.00
CA TYR A 65 1.81 -4.51 -4.50
C TYR A 65 1.73 -4.69 -2.97
N ARG A 66 1.10 -3.74 -2.29
CA ARG A 66 1.02 -3.74 -0.81
C ARG A 66 0.20 -4.91 -0.25
N CYS A 67 -0.74 -5.44 -1.03
CA CYS A 67 -1.54 -6.61 -0.69
C CYS A 67 -2.11 -7.31 -1.93
N ARG A 68 -2.53 -8.55 -1.74
CA ARG A 68 -3.01 -9.43 -2.82
C ARG A 68 -4.29 -8.96 -3.52
N SER A 69 -5.04 -8.01 -2.94
CA SER A 69 -6.27 -7.52 -3.57
C SER A 69 -6.02 -6.77 -4.88
N ALA A 70 -4.80 -6.29 -5.14
CA ALA A 70 -4.41 -5.69 -6.42
C ALA A 70 -4.79 -6.58 -7.60
N PHE A 71 -4.58 -7.89 -7.49
CA PHE A 71 -4.88 -8.84 -8.55
C PHE A 71 -6.36 -8.92 -8.89
N LYS A 72 -7.26 -8.63 -7.95
CA LYS A 72 -8.69 -8.57 -8.25
C LYS A 72 -9.01 -7.43 -9.21
N LEU A 73 -8.46 -6.24 -8.96
CA LEU A 73 -8.69 -5.10 -9.85
C LEU A 73 -8.01 -5.31 -11.20
N LEU A 74 -6.80 -5.87 -11.21
CA LEU A 74 -6.10 -6.24 -12.46
C LEU A 74 -6.92 -7.24 -13.29
N GLU A 75 -7.43 -8.31 -12.68
CA GLU A 75 -8.26 -9.31 -13.36
C GLU A 75 -9.57 -8.72 -13.89
N ILE A 76 -10.24 -7.89 -13.08
CA ILE A 76 -11.47 -7.18 -13.49
C ILE A 76 -11.18 -6.28 -14.68
N ASP A 77 -10.13 -5.45 -14.60
CA ASP A 77 -9.76 -4.54 -15.67
C ASP A 77 -9.29 -5.30 -16.92
N ASP A 78 -8.52 -6.37 -16.78
CA ASP A 78 -8.05 -7.14 -17.92
C ASP A 78 -9.21 -7.79 -18.68
N LYS A 79 -10.27 -8.20 -17.98
CA LYS A 79 -11.48 -8.79 -18.57
C LYS A 79 -12.45 -7.76 -19.13
N HIS A 80 -12.66 -6.65 -18.41
CA HIS A 80 -13.74 -5.70 -18.70
C HIS A 80 -13.29 -4.35 -19.26
N LYS A 81 -11.97 -4.09 -19.27
CA LYS A 81 -11.34 -2.85 -19.76
C LYS A 81 -12.00 -1.60 -19.17
N ILE A 82 -12.13 -1.58 -17.84
CA ILE A 82 -12.83 -0.51 -17.12
C ILE A 82 -11.93 0.67 -16.77
N LEU A 83 -10.61 0.50 -16.87
CA LEU A 83 -9.62 1.55 -16.65
C LEU A 83 -8.99 1.96 -17.97
N SER A 84 -8.74 3.25 -18.12
CA SER A 84 -8.06 3.83 -19.27
C SER A 84 -7.30 5.09 -18.86
N PRO A 85 -6.21 5.43 -19.55
CA PRO A 85 -5.52 6.70 -19.38
C PRO A 85 -6.49 7.89 -19.48
N GLY A 86 -6.32 8.90 -18.63
CA GLY A 86 -7.18 10.08 -18.60
C GLY A 86 -8.39 9.97 -17.68
N MET A 87 -8.66 8.80 -17.10
CA MET A 87 -9.80 8.64 -16.19
C MET A 87 -9.56 9.31 -14.83
N ASN A 88 -10.61 9.94 -14.33
CA ASN A 88 -10.68 10.40 -12.94
C ASN A 88 -11.33 9.30 -12.10
N VAL A 89 -10.65 8.81 -11.08
CA VAL A 89 -11.09 7.67 -10.28
C VAL A 89 -10.99 8.01 -8.80
N VAL A 90 -12.07 7.70 -8.07
CA VAL A 90 -12.13 7.78 -6.60
C VAL A 90 -12.08 6.35 -6.04
N ASP A 91 -11.04 6.05 -5.26
CA ASP A 91 -10.79 4.75 -4.61
C ASP A 91 -11.21 4.82 -3.14
N CYS A 92 -12.39 4.25 -2.84
CA CYS A 92 -13.03 4.30 -1.54
C CYS A 92 -12.70 3.06 -0.71
N GLY A 93 -12.17 3.22 0.50
CA GLY A 93 -11.66 2.10 1.28
C GLY A 93 -10.28 1.65 0.80
N ALA A 94 -9.44 2.63 0.48
CA ALA A 94 -8.18 2.41 -0.22
C ALA A 94 -7.13 1.67 0.62
N ALA A 95 -7.16 1.71 1.96
CA ALA A 95 -6.10 1.15 2.80
C ALA A 95 -5.95 -0.37 2.56
N PRO A 96 -4.73 -0.89 2.30
CA PRO A 96 -3.42 -0.25 2.44
C PRO A 96 -2.87 0.46 1.19
N GLY A 97 -3.62 0.56 0.09
CA GLY A 97 -3.29 1.33 -1.12
C GLY A 97 -3.02 0.49 -2.37
N SER A 98 -3.34 -0.80 -2.37
CA SER A 98 -2.99 -1.69 -3.50
C SER A 98 -3.83 -1.46 -4.75
N TRP A 99 -5.09 -1.10 -4.60
CA TRP A 99 -5.94 -0.71 -5.73
C TRP A 99 -5.47 0.64 -6.29
N THR A 100 -5.18 1.60 -5.41
CA THR A 100 -4.51 2.87 -5.76
C THR A 100 -3.24 2.66 -6.59
N GLN A 101 -2.37 1.72 -6.22
CA GLN A 101 -1.17 1.38 -7.01
C GLN A 101 -1.49 0.88 -8.42
N VAL A 102 -2.59 0.13 -8.59
CA VAL A 102 -3.05 -0.34 -9.92
C VAL A 102 -3.63 0.84 -10.71
N LEU A 103 -4.44 1.68 -10.08
CA LEU A 103 -5.08 2.83 -10.71
C LEU A 103 -4.07 3.83 -11.26
N VAL A 104 -3.03 4.17 -10.50
CA VAL A 104 -1.97 5.08 -10.97
C VAL A 104 -1.28 4.54 -12.23
N LYS A 105 -1.04 3.23 -12.29
CA LYS A 105 -0.42 2.57 -13.46
C LYS A 105 -1.35 2.55 -14.68
N ARG A 106 -2.66 2.37 -14.48
CA ARG A 106 -3.65 2.18 -15.56
C ARG A 106 -4.25 3.49 -16.07
N CYS A 107 -4.41 4.51 -15.23
CA CYS A 107 -5.13 5.75 -15.57
C CYS A 107 -4.23 6.96 -15.88
N ASN A 108 -2.90 6.84 -15.70
CA ASN A 108 -1.93 7.90 -15.99
C ASN A 108 -2.28 9.29 -15.42
N PRO A 109 -2.23 9.50 -14.09
CA PRO A 109 -2.66 10.76 -13.47
C PRO A 109 -1.61 11.89 -13.58
N ALA A 110 -1.17 12.21 -14.80
CA ALA A 110 -0.23 13.29 -15.15
C ALA A 110 1.28 13.05 -14.90
N ILE A 111 1.69 12.00 -14.16
CA ILE A 111 3.12 11.81 -13.79
C ILE A 111 3.85 10.80 -14.69
N ASN A 112 3.14 9.82 -15.26
CA ASN A 112 3.82 8.62 -15.79
C ASN A 112 4.14 8.70 -17.29
N ASP A 113 3.28 9.29 -18.12
CA ASP A 113 3.49 9.41 -19.56
C ASP A 113 2.85 10.69 -20.10
N PRO A 114 3.63 11.71 -20.54
CA PRO A 114 3.11 12.95 -21.08
C PRO A 114 2.48 12.78 -22.48
N SER A 115 2.64 11.64 -23.14
CA SER A 115 2.01 11.36 -24.44
C SER A 115 0.57 10.89 -24.34
N GLN A 116 0.10 10.56 -23.13
CA GLN A 116 -1.24 10.05 -22.87
C GLN A 116 -2.07 11.06 -22.07
N PRO A 117 -3.42 11.07 -22.21
CA PRO A 117 -4.27 11.96 -21.45
C PRO A 117 -4.07 11.75 -19.95
N ALA A 118 -4.02 12.86 -19.22
CA ALA A 118 -3.81 12.88 -17.78
C ALA A 118 -5.13 12.71 -17.03
N GLY A 119 -5.22 11.68 -16.20
CA GLY A 119 -6.34 11.46 -15.29
C GLY A 119 -6.09 12.04 -13.90
N SER A 120 -6.91 11.65 -12.93
CA SER A 120 -6.72 11.98 -11.51
C SER A 120 -7.13 10.82 -10.63
N ILE A 121 -6.28 10.43 -9.67
CA ILE A 121 -6.60 9.39 -8.71
C ILE A 121 -6.76 10.04 -7.34
N ILE A 122 -7.93 9.86 -6.72
CA ILE A 122 -8.21 10.31 -5.35
C ILE A 122 -8.52 9.06 -4.52
N SER A 123 -7.79 8.84 -3.43
CA SER A 123 -7.94 7.64 -2.62
C SER A 123 -8.20 8.01 -1.17
N LEU A 124 -9.24 7.42 -0.59
CA LEU A 124 -9.70 7.74 0.75
C LEU A 124 -9.99 6.49 1.57
N ASP A 125 -9.71 6.56 2.87
CA ASP A 125 -10.02 5.52 3.83
C ASP A 125 -10.15 6.13 5.23
N ILE A 126 -10.91 5.47 6.10
CA ILE A 126 -11.00 5.78 7.53
C ILE A 126 -9.68 5.43 8.25
N GLN A 127 -8.92 4.49 7.71
CA GLN A 127 -7.60 4.13 8.18
C GLN A 127 -6.50 4.96 7.50
N ASP A 128 -5.38 5.07 8.19
CA ASP A 128 -4.16 5.64 7.63
C ASP A 128 -3.45 4.63 6.73
N PHE A 129 -2.76 5.10 5.68
CA PHE A 129 -1.89 4.26 4.87
C PHE A 129 -0.84 5.10 4.16
N LEU A 130 0.27 4.46 3.78
CA LEU A 130 1.38 5.14 3.12
C LEU A 130 0.90 5.83 1.83
N PRO A 131 1.36 7.05 1.51
CA PRO A 131 0.95 7.70 0.28
C PRO A 131 1.41 6.89 -0.95
N VAL A 132 0.64 6.96 -2.03
CA VAL A 132 1.00 6.37 -3.34
C VAL A 132 1.28 7.55 -4.28
N GLU A 133 2.48 7.58 -4.85
CA GLU A 133 2.87 8.62 -5.81
C GLU A 133 1.91 8.65 -7.00
N GLY A 134 1.50 9.85 -7.44
CA GLY A 134 0.50 10.03 -8.48
C GLY A 134 -0.96 9.94 -8.02
N ALA A 135 -1.23 9.74 -6.73
CA ALA A 135 -2.58 9.79 -6.17
C ALA A 135 -2.71 10.85 -5.07
N HIS A 136 -3.86 11.52 -5.02
CA HIS A 136 -4.27 12.36 -3.90
C HIS A 136 -4.82 11.47 -2.79
N ILE A 137 -4.26 11.59 -1.57
CA ILE A 137 -4.63 10.71 -0.46
C ILE A 137 -5.38 11.50 0.60
N LEU A 138 -6.62 11.08 0.88
CA LEU A 138 -7.46 11.56 1.98
C LEU A 138 -7.49 10.47 3.07
N ALA A 139 -6.42 10.38 3.85
CA ALA A 139 -6.33 9.44 4.96
C ALA A 139 -7.26 9.84 6.13
N LYS A 140 -7.68 8.86 6.93
CA LYS A 140 -8.57 9.07 8.10
C LYS A 140 -9.85 9.86 7.77
N SER A 141 -10.40 9.61 6.59
CA SER A 141 -11.55 10.32 6.05
C SER A 141 -12.73 9.36 5.90
N ASP A 142 -13.88 9.75 6.43
CA ASP A 142 -15.13 9.03 6.24
C ASP A 142 -15.82 9.51 4.96
N ILE A 143 -16.07 8.61 4.01
CA ILE A 143 -16.75 8.93 2.75
C ILE A 143 -18.17 9.47 2.93
N THR A 144 -18.81 9.13 4.04
CA THR A 144 -20.17 9.59 4.35
C THR A 144 -20.21 11.02 4.90
N ALA A 145 -19.06 11.54 5.37
CA ALA A 145 -18.95 12.88 5.90
C ALA A 145 -18.95 13.93 4.78
N LYS A 146 -19.67 15.04 5.00
CA LYS A 146 -19.81 16.10 4.00
C LYS A 146 -18.47 16.77 3.69
N GLU A 147 -17.61 16.94 4.70
CA GLU A 147 -16.29 17.53 4.53
C GLU A 147 -15.41 16.70 3.58
N THR A 148 -15.47 15.37 3.68
CA THR A 148 -14.75 14.46 2.78
C THR A 148 -15.27 14.56 1.35
N GLN A 149 -16.59 14.60 1.18
CA GLN A 149 -17.21 14.74 -0.14
C GLN A 149 -16.84 16.06 -0.79
N ASP A 150 -16.86 17.15 -0.03
CA ASP A 150 -16.44 18.47 -0.50
C ASP A 150 -14.95 18.49 -0.87
N ALA A 151 -14.09 17.84 -0.08
CA ALA A 151 -12.67 17.70 -0.41
C ALA A 151 -12.44 16.92 -1.72
N VAL A 152 -13.17 15.83 -1.94
CA VAL A 152 -13.11 15.07 -3.21
C VAL A 152 -13.57 15.94 -4.38
N LEU A 153 -14.68 16.67 -4.23
CA LEU A 153 -15.21 17.56 -5.27
C LEU A 153 -14.21 18.67 -5.62
N ASN A 154 -13.62 19.32 -4.62
CA ASN A 154 -12.61 20.36 -4.82
C ASN A 154 -11.38 19.82 -5.58
N LEU A 155 -10.92 18.60 -5.25
CA LEU A 155 -9.82 17.95 -5.97
C LEU A 155 -10.19 17.68 -7.44
N LEU A 156 -11.39 17.15 -7.71
CA LEU A 156 -11.87 16.92 -9.08
C LEU A 156 -12.04 18.21 -9.90
N GLN A 157 -12.47 19.30 -9.27
CA GLN A 157 -12.57 20.61 -9.93
C GLN A 157 -11.19 21.18 -10.25
N SER A 158 -10.24 21.06 -9.32
CA SER A 158 -8.87 21.56 -9.50
C SER A 158 -8.13 20.90 -10.66
N THR A 159 -8.54 19.69 -11.05
CA THR A 159 -7.96 18.95 -12.17
C THR A 159 -8.67 19.23 -13.50
N GLY A 160 -9.55 20.24 -13.54
CA GLY A 160 -10.20 20.74 -14.75
C GLY A 160 -11.41 19.92 -15.20
N VAL A 161 -11.93 19.03 -14.35
CA VAL A 161 -12.97 18.04 -14.72
C VAL A 161 -14.38 18.62 -14.66
N PHE A 162 -14.59 19.72 -13.93
CA PHE A 162 -15.90 20.34 -13.77
C PHE A 162 -15.80 21.87 -13.70
N SER A 163 -16.31 22.56 -14.73
CA SER A 163 -16.93 23.88 -14.55
C SER A 163 -18.40 23.59 -14.24
N LEU A 164 -18.80 23.75 -12.98
CA LEU A 164 -20.22 23.77 -12.64
C LEU A 164 -20.73 25.14 -13.08
N ASP A 165 -21.40 25.19 -14.22
CA ASP A 165 -22.28 26.31 -14.53
C ASP A 165 -23.39 26.31 -13.47
N ASN A 166 -23.50 27.44 -12.75
CA ASN A 166 -24.41 27.69 -11.62
C ASN A 166 -25.87 27.28 -11.86
#